data_AF-A0A925SNT5-F1
#
_entry.id   AF-A0A925SNT5-F1
#
_cell.length_a   1.000
_cell.length_b   1.000
_cell.length_c   1.000
_cell.angle_alpha   90.00
_cell.angle_beta   90.00
_cell.angle_gamma   90.00
#
_symmetry.space_group_name_H-M   'P 1'
#
loop_
_entity.id
_entity.type
_entity.pdbx_description
1 polymer ?
#
loop_
_entity_poly.entity_id
_entity_poly.type
_entity_poly.pdbx_seq_one_letter_code
_entity_poly.pdbx_strand_id
1 'polypeptide(L)' 'MEETTLDRAAMGRLAKALVFVCGPDHPTTVALQAAAESGSERDIKNARTLFLRLKPGDRRAALAMLAD' A
#
# COMPACT_ATOMS: atom_id res chain seq x y z
N MET A 1 -10.78 11.11 14.86
CA MET A 1 -10.27 10.11 13.91
C MET A 1 -8.94 10.63 13.45
N GLU A 2 -7.86 10.37 14.19
CA GLU A 2 -6.52 10.60 13.63
C GLU A 2 -6.49 9.81 12.33
N GLU A 3 -6.46 10.52 11.20
CA GLU A 3 -6.08 9.93 9.95
C GLU A 3 -4.79 9.20 10.26
N THR A 4 -4.85 7.87 10.27
CA THR A 4 -3.67 7.04 10.26
C THR A 4 -3.01 7.42 8.95
N THR A 5 -2.19 8.46 9.00
CA THR A 5 -1.32 8.89 7.92
C THR A 5 -0.54 7.63 7.66
N LEU A 6 -0.90 6.93 6.59
CA LEU A 6 -0.06 5.91 6.01
C LEU A 6 1.20 6.68 5.61
N ASP A 7 2.09 6.81 6.58
CA ASP A 7 3.32 7.53 6.45
C ASP A 7 4.17 6.80 5.41
N ARG A 8 5.21 7.47 4.96
CA ARG A 8 6.11 6.94 3.93
C ARG A 8 6.62 5.52 4.28
N ALA A 9 6.85 5.25 5.56
CA ALA A 9 7.32 3.95 6.03
C ALA A 9 6.21 2.89 5.97
N ALA A 10 4.99 3.22 6.38
CA ALA A 10 3.83 2.36 6.30
C ALA A 10 3.51 1.98 4.85
N MET A 11 3.61 2.93 3.91
CA MET A 11 3.45 2.65 2.47
C MET A 11 4.48 1.64 1.96
N GLY A 12 5.75 1.77 2.37
CA GLY A 12 6.81 0.84 1.98
C GLY A 12 6.60 -0.57 2.52
N ARG A 13 6.11 -0.71 3.77
CA ARG A 13 5.77 -2.01 4.36
C ARG A 13 4.57 -2.64 3.65
N LEU A 14 3.52 -1.87 3.37
CA LEU A 14 2.36 -2.30 2.60
C LEU A 14 2.73 -2.77 1.20
N ALA A 15 3.65 -2.06 0.54
CA ALA A 15 4.13 -2.45 -0.78
C ALA A 15 4.81 -3.82 -0.75
N LYS A 16 5.69 -4.08 0.23
CA LYS A 16 6.34 -5.39 0.41
C LYS A 16 5.31 -6.50 0.62
N ALA A 17 4.30 -6.29 1.46
CA ALA A 17 3.23 -7.26 1.66
C ALA A 17 2.45 -7.54 0.37
N LEU A 18 2.13 -6.51 -0.42
CA LEU A 18 1.44 -6.69 -1.70
C LEU A 18 2.28 -7.37 -2.78
N VAL A 19 3.62 -7.26 -2.74
CA VAL A 19 4.47 -8.06 -3.64
C VAL A 19 4.19 -9.55 -3.43
N PHE A 20 4.01 -10.01 -2.19
CA PHE A 20 3.69 -11.42 -1.90
C PHE A 20 2.26 -11.81 -2.28
N VAL A 21 1.28 -10.91 -2.12
CA VAL A 21 -0.14 -11.20 -2.36
C VAL A 21 -0.53 -11.06 -3.84
N CYS A 22 -0.13 -9.95 -4.47
CA CYS A 22 -0.55 -9.56 -5.82
C CYS A 22 0.58 -9.65 -6.85
N GLY A 23 1.84 -9.74 -6.41
CA GLY A 23 3.02 -9.70 -7.26
C GLY A 23 3.67 -8.30 -7.35
N PRO A 24 4.94 -8.25 -7.82
CA PRO A 24 5.71 -7.01 -7.90
C PRO A 24 5.17 -6.04 -8.95
N ASP A 25 4.65 -6.53 -10.07
CA ASP A 25 4.18 -5.72 -11.20
C ASP A 25 2.72 -5.27 -11.06
N HIS A 26 2.06 -5.64 -9.96
CA HIS A 26 0.66 -5.25 -9.75
C HIS A 26 0.56 -3.72 -9.58
N PRO A 27 -0.38 -3.04 -10.27
CA PRO A 27 -0.46 -1.57 -10.26
C PRO A 27 -0.50 -0.93 -8.86
N THR A 28 -1.19 -1.57 -7.92
CA THR A 28 -1.24 -1.11 -6.52
C THR A 28 0.10 -1.27 -5.79
N THR A 29 0.85 -2.33 -6.07
CA THR A 29 2.19 -2.57 -5.49
C THR A 29 3.16 -1.50 -5.94
N VAL A 30 3.19 -1.23 -7.25
CA VAL A 30 4.02 -0.18 -7.85
C VAL A 30 3.65 1.21 -7.31
N ALA A 31 2.35 1.51 -7.19
CA ALA A 31 1.91 2.79 -6.65
C ALA A 31 2.31 2.98 -5.18
N LEU A 32 2.27 1.92 -4.36
CA LEU A 32 2.71 1.97 -2.97
C LEU A 32 4.23 2.11 -2.83
N GLN A 33 5.02 1.46 -3.69
CA GLN A 33 6.46 1.69 -3.78
C GLN A 33 6.76 3.14 -4.17
N ALA A 34 6.12 3.65 -5.22
CA ALA A 34 6.29 5.03 -5.66
C ALA A 34 5.91 6.04 -4.56
N ALA A 35 4.82 5.81 -3.83
CA ALA A 35 4.43 6.64 -2.69
C ALA A 35 5.45 6.57 -1.54
N ALA A 36 6.01 5.39 -1.27
CA ALA A 36 7.07 5.20 -0.28
C ALA A 36 8.40 5.84 -0.71
N GLU A 37 8.69 5.92 -2.00
CA GLU A 37 9.92 6.52 -2.52
C GLU A 37 9.81 8.04 -2.63
N SER A 38 8.74 8.57 -3.22
CA SER A 38 8.58 10.00 -3.47
C SER A 38 8.16 10.77 -2.22
N GLY A 39 7.36 10.14 -1.34
CA GLY A 39 6.71 10.82 -0.21
C GLY A 39 5.76 11.95 -0.64
N SER A 40 5.39 12.04 -1.93
CA SER A 40 4.52 13.09 -2.42
C SER A 40 3.07 12.82 -2.02
N GLU A 41 2.33 13.87 -1.65
CA GLU A 41 0.92 13.71 -1.31
C GLU A 41 0.09 13.12 -2.45
N ARG A 42 0.45 13.43 -3.69
CA ARG A 42 -0.22 12.93 -4.89
C ARG A 42 -0.09 11.41 -4.98
N ASP A 43 1.12 10.89 -4.79
CA ASP A 43 1.39 9.46 -4.90
C ASP A 43 0.79 8.71 -3.72
N ILE A 44 0.84 9.28 -2.50
CA ILE A 44 0.17 8.76 -1.30
C ILE A 44 -1.35 8.64 -1.54
N LYS A 45 -2.00 9.70 -2.06
CA LYS A 45 -3.44 9.69 -2.36
C LYS A 45 -3.80 8.66 -3.45
N ASN A 46 -2.97 8.56 -4.49
CA ASN A 46 -3.17 7.59 -5.56
C ASN A 46 -3.03 6.14 -5.05
N ALA A 47 -1.94 5.84 -4.32
CA ALA A 47 -1.68 4.54 -3.73
C ALA A 47 -2.79 4.10 -2.78
N ARG A 48 -3.27 5.01 -1.91
CA ARG A 48 -4.41 4.74 -1.02
C ARG A 48 -5.69 4.41 -1.79
N THR A 49 -5.96 5.14 -2.88
CA THR A 49 -7.12 4.88 -3.73
C THR A 49 -7.04 3.50 -4.40
N LEU A 50 -5.89 3.16 -4.97
CA LEU A 50 -5.65 1.86 -5.59
C LEU A 50 -5.72 0.72 -4.57
N PHE A 51 -5.20 0.95 -3.36
CA PHE A 51 -5.30 -0.01 -2.26
C PHE A 51 -6.75 -0.30 -1.89
N LEU A 52 -7.58 0.74 -1.73
CA LEU A 52 -9.00 0.56 -1.41
C LEU A 52 -9.80 -0.16 -2.51
N ARG A 53 -9.37 -0.03 -3.77
CA ARG A 53 -9.97 -0.71 -4.94
C ARG A 53 -9.59 -2.18 -5.06
N LEU A 54 -8.57 -2.66 -4.35
CA LEU A 54 -8.24 -4.08 -4.32
C LEU A 54 -9.41 -4.91 -3.78
N LYS A 55 -9.45 -6.19 -4.20
CA LYS A 55 -10.40 -7.15 -3.66
C LYS A 55 -10.25 -7.20 -2.13
N PRO A 56 -11.36 -7.31 -1.37
CA PRO A 56 -11.29 -7.33 0.08
C PRO A 56 -10.38 -8.41 0.66
N GLY A 57 -10.26 -9.57 -0.02
CA GLY A 57 -9.34 -10.64 0.35
C GLY A 57 -7.88 -10.21 0.29
N ASP A 58 -7.45 -9.64 -0.83
CA ASP A 58 -6.07 -9.19 -1.06
C ASP A 58 -5.66 -8.09 -0.08
N ARG A 59 -6.57 -7.14 0.21
CA ARG A 59 -6.31 -6.12 1.23
C ARG A 59 -6.13 -6.70 2.62
N ARG A 60 -6.99 -7.64 3.01
CA ARG A 60 -6.92 -8.30 4.33
C ARG A 60 -5.63 -9.11 4.46
N ALA A 61 -5.24 -9.84 3.42
CA ALA A 61 -3.99 -10.58 3.39
C ALA A 61 -2.79 -9.64 3.57
N ALA A 62 -2.74 -8.53 2.82
CA ALA A 62 -1.66 -7.55 2.95
C ALA A 62 -1.61 -6.89 4.33
N LEU A 63 -2.76 -6.57 4.94
CA LEU A 63 -2.81 -6.00 6.29
C LEU A 63 -2.43 -7.01 7.38
N ALA A 64 -2.80 -8.29 7.22
CA ALA A 64 -2.43 -9.34 8.16
C ALA A 64 -0.91 -9.54 8.24
N MET A 65 -0.21 -9.40 7.11
CA MET A 65 1.27 -9.46 7.06
C MET A 65 1.96 -8.27 7.75
N LEU A 66 1.24 -7.20 8.11
CA LEU A 66 1.79 -6.07 8.87
C LEU A 66 1.54 -6.17 10.38
N ALA A 67 0.66 -7.07 10.79
CA ALA A 67 0.34 -7.32 12.19
C ALA A 67 1.28 -8.38 12.82
N ASP A 68 2.20 -8.93 12.02
CA ASP A 68 3.23 -9.90 12.36
C ASP A 68 4.60 -9.20 12.39
#